data_AF-A0A2R5L3Q1-F1
#
_entry.id   AF-A0A2R5L3Q1-F1
#
_cell.length_a   1.000
_cell.length_b   1.000
_cell.length_c   1.000
_cell.angle_alpha   90.00
_cell.angle_beta   90.00
_cell.angle_gamma   90.00
#
_symmetry.space_group_name_H-M   'P 1'
#
loop_
_entity.id
_entity.type
_entity.pdbx_description
1 polymer ?
#
loop_
_entity_poly.entity_id
_entity_poly.type
_entity_poly.pdbx_seq_one_letter_code
_entity_poly.pdbx_strand_id
1 'polypeptide(L)'
;EFKITELEGEDVISSALNEIYKLSPTEILVESRTLERFSQEFNNYKKLNEIVINPINKIKDPGKVLRKYFNVISLESYGVDRKELAVEAGGFILEYVLELHKYNDLPIQTIAYDNRDNYLELNLATQKNLELVENTREKTNLGTLLWVLDRCKTSMGT
;
A
#
# COMPACT_ATOMS: atom_id res chain seq x y z
N GLU A 1 7.57 4.18 -7.43
CA GLU A 1 8.37 3.39 -6.48
C GLU A 1 7.59 2.13 -6.14
N PHE A 2 8.25 0.97 -5.97
CA PHE A 2 7.58 -0.27 -5.56
C PHE A 2 8.00 -0.63 -4.14
N LYS A 3 7.07 -0.45 -3.20
CA LYS A 3 7.31 -0.65 -1.77
C LYS A 3 6.57 -1.88 -1.28
N ILE A 4 7.22 -2.61 -0.38
CA ILE A 4 6.61 -3.73 0.35
C ILE A 4 6.83 -3.54 1.85
N THR A 5 5.87 -3.97 2.65
CA THR A 5 5.95 -3.89 4.11
C THR A 5 5.32 -5.13 4.74
N GLU A 6 5.64 -5.38 6.00
CA GLU A 6 5.11 -6.50 6.78
C GLU A 6 4.62 -5.96 8.12
N LEU A 7 3.46 -6.43 8.55
CA LEU A 7 2.82 -6.00 9.79
C LEU A 7 2.77 -7.18 10.76
N GLU A 8 3.23 -6.93 11.98
CA GLU A 8 3.24 -7.89 13.08
C GLU A 8 2.52 -7.27 14.30
N GLY A 9 1.93 -8.11 15.17
CA GLY A 9 1.29 -7.65 16.40
C GLY A 9 -0.07 -8.32 16.68
N GLU A 10 -0.73 -7.92 17.77
CA GLU A 10 -2.02 -8.48 18.18
C GLU A 10 -3.19 -7.97 17.32
N ASP A 11 -3.14 -6.71 16.87
CA ASP A 11 -4.19 -6.08 16.05
C ASP A 11 -3.69 -5.72 14.65
N VAL A 12 -3.36 -6.78 13.88
CA VAL A 12 -2.82 -6.65 12.51
C VAL A 12 -3.85 -6.03 11.57
N ILE A 13 -5.14 -6.32 11.72
CA ILE A 13 -6.17 -5.81 10.79
C ILE A 13 -6.37 -4.31 10.95
N SER A 14 -6.46 -3.79 12.17
CA SER A 14 -6.56 -2.35 12.39
C SER A 14 -5.31 -1.62 11.90
N SER A 15 -4.13 -2.22 12.10
CA SER A 15 -2.86 -1.69 11.59
C SER A 15 -2.84 -1.65 10.07
N ALA A 16 -3.26 -2.73 9.39
CA ALA A 16 -3.36 -2.79 7.94
C ALA A 16 -4.37 -1.77 7.39
N LEU A 17 -5.53 -1.63 8.02
CA LEU A 17 -6.53 -0.63 7.62
C LEU A 17 -5.98 0.79 7.78
N ASN A 18 -5.26 1.10 8.86
CA ASN A 18 -4.59 2.40 9.02
C ASN A 18 -3.62 2.68 7.87
N GLU A 19 -2.82 1.70 7.45
CA GLU A 19 -1.92 1.85 6.30
C GLU A 19 -2.69 2.03 4.99
N ILE A 20 -3.77 1.28 4.77
CA ILE A 20 -4.64 1.44 3.61
C ILE A 20 -5.23 2.86 3.58
N TYR A 21 -5.69 3.40 4.71
CA TYR A 21 -6.17 4.78 4.80
C TYR A 21 -5.07 5.80 4.46
N LYS A 22 -3.84 5.62 4.97
CA LYS A 22 -2.71 6.51 4.67
C LYS A 22 -2.34 6.48 3.18
N LEU A 23 -2.30 5.29 2.59
CA LEU A 23 -1.95 5.09 1.19
C LEU A 23 -3.06 5.54 0.23
N SER A 24 -4.32 5.54 0.69
CA SER A 24 -5.50 5.88 -0.11
C SER A 24 -5.49 5.23 -1.51
N PRO A 25 -5.34 3.89 -1.60
CA PRO A 25 -5.18 3.20 -2.89
C PRO A 25 -6.47 3.29 -3.70
N THR A 26 -6.37 3.30 -5.03
CA THR A 26 -7.55 3.21 -5.92
C THR A 26 -8.08 1.78 -6.05
N GLU A 27 -7.21 0.79 -5.83
CA GLU A 27 -7.50 -0.62 -5.93
C GLU A 27 -6.78 -1.40 -4.83
N ILE A 28 -7.45 -2.40 -4.26
CA ILE A 28 -6.90 -3.30 -3.25
C ILE A 28 -7.01 -4.73 -3.76
N LEU A 29 -5.86 -5.41 -3.84
CA LEU A 29 -5.79 -6.85 -4.07
C LEU A 29 -5.70 -7.57 -2.71
N VAL A 30 -6.54 -8.57 -2.48
CA VAL A 30 -6.61 -9.27 -1.20
C VAL A 30 -6.92 -10.74 -1.40
N GLU A 31 -6.35 -11.63 -0.59
CA GLU A 31 -6.70 -13.06 -0.64
C GLU A 31 -8.19 -13.25 -0.34
N SER A 32 -8.89 -14.08 -1.13
CA SER A 32 -10.33 -14.35 -0.98
C SER A 32 -10.73 -14.72 0.46
N ARG A 33 -9.93 -15.57 1.13
CA ARG A 33 -10.17 -15.99 2.51
C ARG A 33 -10.07 -14.84 3.51
N THR A 34 -9.11 -13.95 3.30
CA THR A 34 -8.89 -12.77 4.14
C THR A 34 -10.03 -11.76 3.94
N LEU A 35 -10.48 -11.57 2.69
CA LEU A 35 -11.63 -10.74 2.37
C LEU A 35 -12.93 -11.26 3.01
N GLU A 36 -13.16 -12.57 2.99
CA GLU A 36 -14.32 -13.19 3.65
C GLU A 36 -14.26 -12.98 5.17
N ARG A 37 -13.10 -13.24 5.77
CA ARG A 37 -12.87 -13.12 7.21
C ARG A 37 -13.10 -11.69 7.74
N PHE A 38 -12.66 -10.68 7.00
CA PHE A 38 -12.73 -9.26 7.38
C PHE A 38 -13.70 -8.47 6.49
N SER A 39 -14.76 -9.13 6.04
CA SER A 39 -15.69 -8.56 5.06
C SER A 39 -16.40 -7.31 5.57
N GLN A 40 -16.66 -7.18 6.87
CA GLN A 40 -17.31 -5.99 7.43
C GLN A 40 -16.40 -4.77 7.34
N GLU A 41 -15.13 -4.94 7.70
CA GLU A 41 -14.10 -3.90 7.69
C GLU A 41 -13.84 -3.41 6.26
N PHE A 42 -13.63 -4.32 5.31
CA PHE A 42 -13.46 -3.98 3.91
C PHE A 42 -14.71 -3.34 3.29
N ASN A 43 -15.92 -3.79 3.65
CA ASN A 43 -17.16 -3.17 3.19
C ASN A 43 -17.35 -1.75 3.75
N ASN A 44 -17.01 -1.52 5.02
CA ASN A 44 -17.04 -0.19 5.62
C ASN A 44 -16.05 0.74 4.92
N TYR A 45 -14.85 0.25 4.64
CA TYR A 45 -13.84 1.00 3.89
C TYR A 45 -14.31 1.34 2.47
N LYS A 46 -14.86 0.36 1.73
CA LYS A 46 -15.38 0.52 0.36
C LYS A 46 -16.57 1.48 0.26
N LYS A 47 -17.41 1.57 1.29
CA LYS A 47 -18.53 2.54 1.32
C LYS A 47 -18.05 3.99 1.48
N LEU A 48 -16.93 4.18 2.17
CA LEU A 48 -16.38 5.50 2.47
C LEU A 48 -15.46 6.01 1.37
N ASN A 49 -14.84 5.12 0.63
CA ASN A 49 -13.86 5.42 -0.40
C ASN A 49 -14.24 4.62 -1.65
N GLU A 50 -14.44 5.26 -2.80
CA GLU A 50 -14.84 4.64 -4.08
C GLU A 50 -13.75 3.69 -4.65
N ILE A 51 -13.48 2.59 -3.94
CA ILE A 51 -12.34 1.70 -4.16
C ILE A 51 -12.80 0.36 -4.71
N VAL A 52 -12.00 -0.17 -5.64
CA VAL A 52 -12.15 -1.51 -6.17
C VAL A 52 -11.39 -2.48 -5.27
N ILE A 53 -12.06 -3.53 -4.79
CA ILE A 53 -11.43 -4.60 -4.01
C ILE A 53 -11.55 -5.87 -4.82
N ASN A 54 -10.41 -6.43 -5.22
CA ASN A 54 -10.32 -7.59 -6.07
C ASN A 54 -9.74 -8.78 -5.28
N PRO A 55 -10.49 -9.89 -5.17
CA PRO A 55 -9.97 -11.10 -4.55
C PRO A 55 -8.94 -11.76 -5.47
N ILE A 56 -7.81 -12.17 -4.91
CA ILE A 56 -6.74 -12.88 -5.61
C ILE A 56 -6.49 -14.26 -4.98
N ASN A 57 -5.97 -15.18 -5.80
CA ASN A 57 -5.58 -16.52 -5.37
C ASN A 57 -4.08 -16.59 -5.12
N LYS A 58 -3.66 -17.50 -4.23
CA LYS A 58 -2.25 -17.69 -3.95
C LYS A 58 -1.47 -18.18 -5.17
N ILE A 59 -0.28 -17.62 -5.36
CA ILE A 59 0.66 -17.96 -6.43
C ILE A 59 1.73 -18.87 -5.85
N LYS A 60 2.27 -19.76 -6.68
CA LYS A 60 3.18 -20.81 -6.18
C LYS A 60 4.52 -20.28 -5.69
N ASP A 61 5.05 -19.23 -6.33
CA ASP A 61 6.38 -18.69 -6.01
C ASP A 61 6.43 -17.17 -6.27
N PRO A 62 5.92 -16.34 -5.35
CA PRO A 62 5.97 -14.88 -5.45
C PRO A 62 7.40 -14.34 -5.59
N GLY A 63 8.34 -14.93 -4.87
CA GLY A 63 9.75 -14.52 -4.89
C GLY A 63 10.40 -14.72 -6.26
N LYS A 64 10.01 -15.76 -7.01
CA LYS A 64 10.47 -15.95 -8.39
C LYS A 64 9.93 -14.89 -9.34
N VAL A 65 8.69 -14.41 -9.16
CA VAL A 65 8.13 -13.31 -9.96
C VAL A 65 8.97 -12.05 -9.78
N LEU A 66 9.25 -11.68 -8.52
CA LEU A 66 10.08 -10.52 -8.19
C LEU A 66 11.51 -10.66 -8.74
N ARG A 67 12.19 -11.79 -8.48
CA ARG A 67 13.55 -12.05 -8.96
C ARG A 67 13.67 -11.97 -10.49
N LYS A 68 12.69 -12.55 -11.19
CA LYS A 68 12.64 -12.53 -12.66
C LYS A 68 12.47 -11.11 -13.19
N TYR A 69 11.58 -10.32 -12.59
CA TYR A 69 11.31 -8.95 -13.03
C TYR A 69 12.48 -8.00 -12.78
N PHE A 70 13.07 -8.04 -11.57
CA PHE A 70 14.24 -7.21 -11.22
C PHE A 70 15.56 -7.77 -11.76
N ASN A 71 15.54 -8.93 -12.42
CA ASN A 71 16.72 -9.60 -12.98
C ASN A 71 17.83 -9.84 -11.94
N VAL A 72 17.45 -10.39 -10.77
CA VAL A 72 18.36 -10.71 -9.66
C VAL A 72 18.27 -12.19 -9.25
N ILE A 73 19.36 -12.71 -8.70
CA ILE A 73 19.45 -14.11 -8.23
C ILE A 73 18.77 -14.28 -6.86
N SER A 74 18.91 -13.29 -5.97
CA SER A 74 18.30 -13.23 -4.65
C SER A 74 17.71 -11.84 -4.39
N LEU A 75 16.78 -11.76 -3.44
CA LEU A 75 16.20 -10.49 -2.99
C LEU A 75 17.00 -9.87 -1.83
N GLU A 76 18.12 -10.49 -1.45
CA GLU A 76 18.99 -10.05 -0.35
C GLU A 76 19.62 -8.68 -0.64
N SER A 77 19.94 -8.40 -1.91
CA SER A 77 20.44 -7.09 -2.34
C SER A 77 19.46 -5.94 -2.11
N TYR A 78 18.17 -6.25 -1.94
CA TYR A 78 17.12 -5.29 -1.60
C TYR A 78 16.72 -5.35 -0.11
N GLY A 79 17.33 -6.23 0.68
CA GLY A 79 17.06 -6.37 2.11
C GLY A 79 15.71 -7.01 2.45
N VAL A 80 15.03 -7.66 1.49
CA VAL A 80 13.66 -8.20 1.68
C VAL A 80 13.60 -9.74 1.71
N ASP A 81 14.73 -10.43 1.56
CA ASP A 81 14.78 -11.90 1.44
C ASP A 81 14.16 -12.65 2.62
N ARG A 82 14.20 -12.07 3.82
CA ARG A 82 13.65 -12.65 5.06
C ARG A 82 12.24 -12.14 5.42
N LYS A 83 11.58 -11.43 4.50
CA LYS A 83 10.28 -10.78 4.72
C LYS A 83 9.20 -11.50 3.91
N GLU A 84 8.89 -12.73 4.31
CA GLU A 84 8.10 -13.67 3.50
C GLU A 84 6.72 -13.12 3.12
N LEU A 85 5.98 -12.52 4.05
CA LEU A 85 4.65 -11.97 3.75
C LEU A 85 4.73 -10.73 2.85
N ALA A 86 5.75 -9.90 3.03
CA ALA A 86 5.97 -8.72 2.19
C ALA A 86 6.36 -9.13 0.75
N VAL A 87 7.21 -10.16 0.63
CA VAL A 87 7.59 -10.78 -0.65
C VAL A 87 6.39 -11.43 -1.33
N GLU A 88 5.53 -12.11 -0.57
CA GLU A 88 4.29 -12.70 -1.07
C GLU A 88 3.36 -11.61 -1.63
N ALA A 89 3.06 -10.57 -0.84
CA ALA A 89 2.24 -9.44 -1.28
C ALA A 89 2.82 -8.71 -2.50
N GLY A 90 4.14 -8.48 -2.51
CA GLY A 90 4.83 -7.86 -3.63
C GLY A 90 4.75 -8.68 -4.91
N GLY A 91 4.97 -9.99 -4.82
CA GLY A 91 4.86 -10.88 -5.99
C GLY A 91 3.46 -10.88 -6.60
N PHE A 92 2.41 -10.87 -5.76
CA PHE A 92 1.03 -10.77 -6.23
C PHE A 92 0.75 -9.48 -6.99
N ILE A 93 1.11 -8.33 -6.40
CA ILE A 93 0.86 -7.03 -7.03
C ILE A 93 1.62 -6.95 -8.35
N LEU A 94 2.87 -7.39 -8.38
CA LEU A 94 3.68 -7.34 -9.58
C LEU A 94 3.13 -8.24 -10.70
N GLU A 95 2.72 -9.47 -10.38
CA GLU A 95 2.10 -10.37 -11.36
C GLU A 95 0.82 -9.76 -11.93
N TYR A 96 -0.05 -9.23 -11.08
CA TYR A 96 -1.29 -8.57 -11.48
C TYR A 96 -1.03 -7.39 -12.43
N VAL A 97 -0.09 -6.51 -12.07
CA VAL A 97 0.26 -5.34 -12.90
C VAL A 97 0.88 -5.77 -14.23
N LEU A 98 1.72 -6.81 -14.25
CA LEU A 98 2.29 -7.37 -15.49
C LEU A 98 1.22 -7.95 -16.41
N GLU A 99 0.17 -8.57 -15.87
CA GLU A 99 -0.96 -9.08 -16.65
C GLU A 99 -1.83 -7.97 -17.27
N LEU A 100 -1.96 -6.83 -16.60
CA LEU A 100 -2.65 -5.65 -17.13
C LEU A 100 -1.82 -4.93 -18.21
N HIS A 101 -0.50 -4.90 -18.06
CA HIS A 101 0.42 -4.14 -18.91
C HIS A 101 1.19 -5.01 -19.93
N LYS A 102 0.55 -6.03 -20.52
CA LYS A 102 1.20 -7.00 -21.45
C LYS A 102 1.96 -6.40 -22.65
N TYR A 103 1.76 -5.13 -22.98
CA TYR A 103 2.37 -4.47 -24.14
C TYR A 103 3.35 -3.34 -23.79
N ASN A 104 3.49 -2.98 -22.51
CA ASN A 104 4.33 -1.85 -22.08
C ASN A 104 5.29 -2.28 -20.96
N ASP A 105 6.54 -1.81 -21.04
CA ASP A 105 7.48 -1.95 -19.94
C ASP A 105 7.01 -1.13 -18.73
N LEU A 106 7.00 -1.77 -17.57
CA LEU A 106 6.72 -1.09 -16.30
C LEU A 106 7.96 -0.29 -15.88
N PRO A 107 7.84 1.00 -15.54
CA PRO A 107 8.97 1.84 -15.16
C PRO A 107 9.46 1.58 -13.72
N ILE A 108 9.29 0.35 -13.20
CA ILE A 108 9.65 -0.02 -11.82
C ILE A 108 11.06 -0.58 -11.81
N GLN A 109 12.01 0.20 -11.29
CA GLN A 109 13.43 -0.18 -11.31
C GLN A 109 13.89 -0.88 -10.04
N THR A 110 13.26 -0.60 -8.90
CA THR A 110 13.68 -1.07 -7.59
C THR A 110 12.50 -1.48 -6.73
N ILE A 111 12.74 -2.43 -5.83
CA ILE A 111 11.87 -2.79 -4.71
C ILE A 111 12.52 -2.28 -3.41
N ALA A 112 11.70 -1.70 -2.53
CA ALA A 112 12.15 -1.21 -1.24
C ALA A 112 11.27 -1.78 -0.11
N TYR A 113 11.89 -2.11 1.02
CA TYR A 113 11.18 -2.43 2.24
C TYR A 113 10.82 -1.14 2.98
N ASP A 114 9.53 -0.90 3.21
CA ASP A 114 9.08 0.25 4.00
C ASP A 114 8.98 -0.14 5.47
N ASN A 115 10.02 0.22 6.23
CA ASN A 115 10.07 -0.04 7.67
C ASN A 115 9.35 1.07 8.44
N ARG A 116 8.29 0.70 9.17
CA ARG A 116 7.45 1.63 9.94
C ARG A 116 8.20 2.27 11.12
N ASP A 117 9.23 1.60 11.65
CA ASP A 117 10.06 2.14 12.74
C ASP A 117 10.81 3.43 12.36
N ASN A 118 10.91 3.74 11.07
CA ASN A 118 11.52 4.96 10.58
C ASN A 118 10.60 6.19 10.69
N TYR A 119 9.32 6.02 11.03
CA TYR A 119 8.33 7.09 11.03
C TYR A 119 7.57 7.16 12.35
N LEU A 120 7.01 8.34 12.64
CA LEU A 120 6.04 8.48 13.73
C LEU A 120 4.72 7.84 13.30
N GLU A 121 4.27 6.83 14.04
CA GLU A 121 2.94 6.26 13.83
C GLU A 121 1.85 7.18 14.38
N LEU A 122 0.94 7.57 13.49
CA LEU A 122 -0.31 8.25 13.83
C LEU A 122 -1.48 7.38 13.39
N ASN A 123 -2.45 7.19 14.29
CA ASN A 123 -3.70 6.51 13.94
C ASN A 123 -4.62 7.44 13.13
N LEU A 124 -5.61 6.86 12.47
CA LEU A 124 -6.53 7.60 11.60
C LEU A 124 -7.29 8.72 12.33
N ALA A 125 -7.70 8.50 13.58
CA ALA A 125 -8.42 9.49 14.37
C ALA A 125 -7.53 10.72 14.65
N THR A 126 -6.28 10.50 15.02
CA THR A 126 -5.29 11.57 15.23
C THR A 126 -5.03 12.34 13.95
N GLN A 127 -4.84 11.67 12.81
CA GLN A 127 -4.63 12.35 11.53
C GLN A 127 -5.83 13.22 11.10
N LYS A 128 -7.06 12.71 11.29
CA LYS A 128 -8.30 13.45 11.01
C LYS A 128 -8.49 14.63 11.95
N ASN A 129 -8.28 14.43 13.25
CA ASN A 129 -8.43 15.50 14.25
C ASN A 129 -7.40 16.62 14.08
N LEU A 130 -6.22 16.30 13.56
CA LEU A 130 -5.18 17.29 13.24
C LEU A 130 -5.37 17.92 11.85
N GLU A 131 -6.34 17.46 11.06
CA GLU A 131 -6.60 17.91 9.69
C GLU A 131 -5.30 18.01 8.87
N LEU A 132 -4.53 16.92 8.81
CA LEU A 132 -3.20 16.95 8.20
C LEU A 132 -3.25 17.18 6.68
N VAL A 133 -4.18 16.53 5.99
CA VAL A 133 -4.30 16.53 4.53
C VAL A 133 -5.70 16.94 4.07
N GLU A 134 -6.74 16.44 4.75
CA GLU A 134 -8.15 16.71 4.47
C GLU A 134 -8.84 17.33 5.70
N ASN A 135 -9.66 18.36 5.49
CA ASN A 135 -10.47 18.97 6.55
C ASN A 135 -11.77 18.18 6.80
N THR A 136 -12.33 18.35 8.00
CA THR A 136 -13.50 17.58 8.43
C THR A 136 -14.81 18.11 7.82
N ARG A 137 -14.89 19.43 7.53
CA ARG A 137 -16.12 20.10 7.09
C ARG A 137 -16.45 19.89 5.62
N GLU A 138 -15.49 20.15 4.75
CA GLU A 138 -15.71 20.26 3.30
C GLU A 138 -15.04 19.12 2.53
N LYS A 139 -14.26 18.26 3.20
CA LYS A 139 -13.48 17.21 2.56
C LYS A 139 -12.51 17.76 1.51
N THR A 140 -11.98 18.94 1.78
CA THR A 140 -11.00 19.63 0.94
C THR A 140 -9.67 19.78 1.70
N ASN A 141 -8.61 20.12 0.97
CA ASN A 141 -7.33 20.47 1.61
C ASN A 141 -7.34 21.89 2.21
N LEU A 142 -8.37 22.70 1.97
CA LEU A 142 -8.38 24.09 2.44
C LEU A 142 -8.32 24.15 3.98
N GLY A 143 -7.35 24.87 4.52
CA GLY A 143 -7.19 25.03 5.98
C GLY A 143 -6.48 23.88 6.69
N THR A 144 -5.98 22.88 5.96
CA THR A 144 -5.18 21.76 6.53
C THR A 144 -3.72 22.14 6.74
N LEU A 145 -2.99 21.32 7.49
CA LEU A 145 -1.54 21.49 7.67
C LEU A 145 -0.82 21.47 6.31
N LEU A 146 -1.17 20.51 5.44
CA LEU A 146 -0.61 20.42 4.09
C LEU A 146 -0.85 21.71 3.30
N TRP A 147 -2.05 22.29 3.34
CA TRP A 147 -2.34 23.53 2.62
C TRP A 147 -1.52 24.74 3.10
N VAL A 148 -1.20 24.80 4.39
CA VAL A 148 -0.34 25.87 4.93
C VAL A 148 1.11 25.70 4.47
N LEU A 149 1.61 24.47 4.48
CA LEU A 149 3.01 24.14 4.22
C LEU A 149 3.33 23.96 2.73
N ASP A 150 2.36 23.56 1.91
CA ASP A 150 2.55 23.32 0.49
C ASP A 150 2.79 24.64 -0.27
N ARG A 151 4.08 24.89 -0.50
CA ARG A 151 4.60 26.00 -1.31
C ARG A 151 5.42 25.50 -2.48
N CYS A 152 5.27 24.22 -2.83
CA CYS A 152 6.00 23.57 -3.89
C CYS A 152 5.72 24.26 -5.23
N LYS A 153 6.73 24.29 -6.10
CA LYS A 153 6.66 24.99 -7.41
C LYS A 153 6.35 24.05 -8.57
N THR A 154 6.33 22.74 -8.33
CA THR A 154 6.10 21.71 -9.32
C THR A 154 5.05 20.73 -8.79
N SER A 155 4.23 20.18 -9.68
CA SER A 155 3.18 19.22 -9.30
C SER A 155 3.72 17.93 -8.68
N MET A 156 4.99 17.58 -8.93
CA MET A 156 5.62 16.42 -8.29
C MET A 156 6.03 16.70 -6.84
N GLY A 157 6.21 17.98 -6.46
CA GLY A 157 6.63 18.36 -5.12
C GLY A 157 5.48 18.56 -4.13
N THR A 158 4.28 18.84 -4.62
CA THR A 158 3.02 18.93 -3.84
C THR A 158 2.46 17.54 -3.60
#